data_AF-A0A7X9CJ92-F1
#
_entry.id   AF-A0A7X9CJ92-F1
#
_cell.length_a   1.000
_cell.length_b   1.000
_cell.length_c   1.000
_cell.angle_alpha   90.00
_cell.angle_beta   90.00
_cell.angle_gamma   90.00
#
_symmetry.space_group_name_H-M   'P 1'
#
loop_
_entity.id
_entity.type
_entity.pdbx_description
1 polymer ?
#
loop_
_entity_poly.entity_id
_entity_poly.type
_entity_poly.pdbx_seq_one_letter_code
_entity_poly.pdbx_strand_id
1 'polypeptide(L)'
;IYTDGLKIYSTLDSRMQRYAEAAVKEHMGGYLQEQFFREKKGMKYAPYSSEVSDQVEDLLITAMKQSDRYRILKKEGMSDAAILKNFKEEKVEMKVFSWDQREVDTLMTPWDSIRYHKNFLRTGFMAMDPLTGHVKAYVGGPDFKFFKYDMVSTGKRQIGSTIKPYLYTLAMEEGMTPCDQMMHQPITLMTETGEEWTPRNPGHTSGEMVSIKWGLQRSSNWVTAYLMKQFSPYAFARMLSSFGLKTPADPVVSLALGPNEASVYEMVGAYTSFINRGIRVEPLLVTRIEDSYGNEVATFVPRMKEIFSESSSYKMLDMLKGVVDGGTGSRLRRVYNLKGEMGGKTGTTNNNSDGWFMSFTPNLVAGCWVGGEERSIHFDRMAYGQGASMALPIHGIFYQKVYADKELNYNDNGKFEIPAGFNPCAGSERYSSDFYQDNDPVIENEGIDDIFN
;
A
#
# COMPACT_ATOMS: atom_id res chain seq x y z
N ILE A 1 -6.43 15.42 -28.89
CA ILE A 1 -5.06 15.62 -28.32
C ILE A 1 -4.04 15.90 -29.43
N TYR A 2 -3.62 14.94 -30.27
CA TYR A 2 -2.59 15.20 -31.30
C TYR A 2 -3.07 16.05 -32.50
N THR A 3 -4.38 16.26 -32.66
CA THR A 3 -5.00 17.04 -33.74
C THR A 3 -5.23 18.50 -33.37
N ASP A 4 -5.26 18.82 -32.09
CA ASP A 4 -5.77 20.12 -31.58
C ASP A 4 -4.63 21.10 -31.27
N GLY A 5 -3.37 20.66 -31.43
CA GLY A 5 -2.18 21.47 -31.19
C GLY A 5 -1.88 21.80 -29.72
N LEU A 6 -2.60 21.18 -28.78
CA LEU A 6 -2.40 21.37 -27.33
C LEU A 6 -1.03 20.83 -26.89
N LYS A 7 -0.34 21.59 -26.04
CA LYS A 7 0.88 21.16 -25.34
C LYS A 7 0.56 20.93 -23.87
N ILE A 8 0.83 19.72 -23.37
CA ILE A 8 0.58 19.33 -21.98
C ILE A 8 1.92 19.21 -21.26
N TYR A 9 2.09 20.00 -20.21
CA TYR A 9 3.30 20.02 -19.39
C TYR A 9 3.10 19.10 -18.19
N SER A 10 3.65 17.90 -18.28
CA SER A 10 3.59 16.91 -17.20
C SER A 10 4.73 17.08 -16.20
N THR A 11 4.48 16.63 -14.98
CA THR A 11 5.46 16.58 -13.87
C THR A 11 6.36 15.36 -13.90
N LEU A 12 6.05 14.36 -14.76
CA LEU A 12 6.83 13.13 -14.91
C LEU A 12 8.27 13.44 -15.32
N ASP A 13 9.24 12.83 -14.64
CA ASP A 13 10.63 12.83 -15.09
C ASP A 13 10.86 11.58 -15.95
N SER A 14 11.19 11.78 -17.23
CA SER A 14 11.36 10.68 -18.18
C SER A 14 12.49 9.69 -17.82
N ARG A 15 13.49 10.11 -17.05
CA ARG A 15 14.55 9.21 -16.55
C ARG A 15 14.04 8.37 -15.39
N MET A 16 13.39 9.01 -14.41
CA MET A 16 12.78 8.29 -13.28
C MET A 16 11.68 7.33 -13.74
N GLN A 17 10.89 7.72 -14.74
CA GLN A 17 9.90 6.84 -15.37
C GLN A 17 10.55 5.57 -15.92
N ARG A 18 11.63 5.69 -16.70
CA ARG A 18 12.39 4.54 -17.22
C ARG A 18 12.96 3.67 -16.10
N TYR A 19 13.42 4.28 -15.00
CA TYR A 19 13.93 3.53 -13.85
C TYR A 19 12.84 2.78 -13.10
N ALA A 20 11.64 3.34 -12.98
CA ALA A 20 10.49 2.66 -12.40
C ALA A 20 10.05 1.46 -13.26
N GLU A 21 9.94 1.64 -14.58
CA GLU A 21 9.64 0.56 -15.51
C GLU A 21 10.71 -0.55 -15.48
N ALA A 22 11.99 -0.16 -15.44
CA ALA A 22 13.09 -1.11 -15.30
C ALA A 22 13.05 -1.87 -13.97
N ALA A 23 12.75 -1.19 -12.85
CA ALA A 23 12.62 -1.82 -11.54
C ALA A 23 11.46 -2.83 -11.49
N VAL A 24 10.32 -2.48 -12.08
CA VAL A 24 9.19 -3.39 -12.26
C VAL A 24 9.62 -4.59 -13.11
N LYS A 25 10.21 -4.39 -14.29
CA LYS A 25 10.64 -5.49 -15.17
C LYS A 25 11.66 -6.41 -14.49
N GLU A 26 12.66 -5.84 -13.82
CA GLU A 26 13.74 -6.58 -13.17
C GLU A 26 13.23 -7.47 -12.04
N HIS A 27 12.35 -6.96 -11.17
CA HIS A 27 11.81 -7.76 -10.07
C HIS A 27 10.62 -8.63 -10.48
N MET A 28 9.59 -8.05 -11.13
CA MET A 28 8.39 -8.78 -11.50
C MET A 28 8.70 -9.83 -12.56
N GLY A 29 9.30 -9.40 -13.68
CA GLY A 29 9.60 -10.28 -14.80
C GLY A 29 10.81 -11.17 -14.55
N GLY A 30 11.87 -10.62 -13.95
CA GLY A 30 13.13 -11.33 -13.73
C GLY A 30 13.17 -12.25 -12.51
N TYR A 31 12.19 -12.18 -11.61
CA TYR A 31 12.21 -12.99 -10.38
C TYR A 31 10.83 -13.45 -9.90
N LEU A 32 9.93 -12.52 -9.57
CA LEU A 32 8.69 -12.83 -8.84
C LEU A 32 7.71 -13.67 -9.66
N GLN A 33 7.53 -13.34 -10.94
CA GLN A 33 6.61 -14.04 -11.83
C GLN A 33 7.01 -15.51 -12.01
N GLU A 34 8.31 -15.82 -12.06
CA GLU A 34 8.80 -17.20 -12.14
C GLU A 34 8.45 -17.98 -10.86
N GLN A 35 8.57 -17.35 -9.68
CA GLN A 35 8.19 -17.99 -8.42
C GLN A 35 6.69 -18.32 -8.41
N PHE A 36 5.85 -17.40 -8.93
CA PHE A 36 4.42 -17.60 -9.04
C PHE A 36 4.07 -18.74 -10.00
N PHE A 37 4.68 -18.75 -11.19
CA PHE A 37 4.52 -19.86 -12.15
C PHE A 37 4.93 -21.19 -11.57
N ARG A 38 6.05 -21.24 -10.82
CA ARG A 38 6.53 -22.47 -10.19
C ARG A 38 5.56 -22.98 -9.13
N GLU A 39 4.97 -22.09 -8.33
CA GLU A 39 4.00 -22.46 -7.30
C GLU A 39 2.69 -23.00 -7.92
N LYS A 40 2.21 -22.36 -8.99
CA LYS A 40 0.96 -22.74 -9.66
C LYS A 40 1.10 -23.89 -10.65
N LYS A 41 2.33 -24.29 -11.02
CA LYS A 41 2.58 -25.35 -12.00
C LYS A 41 1.92 -26.67 -11.59
N GLY A 42 1.08 -27.20 -12.47
CA GLY A 42 0.38 -28.48 -12.27
C GLY A 42 -0.84 -28.42 -11.34
N MET A 43 -1.14 -27.26 -10.75
CA MET A 43 -2.31 -27.10 -9.90
C MET A 43 -3.58 -26.98 -10.76
N LYS A 44 -4.60 -27.79 -10.45
CA LYS A 44 -5.89 -27.75 -11.17
C LYS A 44 -6.55 -26.38 -11.10
N TYR A 45 -6.30 -25.65 -10.01
CA TYR A 45 -6.85 -24.33 -9.73
C TYR A 45 -6.02 -23.15 -10.26
N ALA A 46 -4.86 -23.39 -10.89
CA ALA A 46 -4.03 -22.30 -11.42
C ALA A 46 -4.81 -21.42 -12.42
N PRO A 47 -4.69 -20.08 -12.37
CA PRO A 47 -3.78 -19.28 -11.54
C PRO A 47 -4.31 -18.91 -10.14
N TYR A 48 -5.52 -19.33 -9.80
CA TYR A 48 -6.17 -18.95 -8.54
C TYR A 48 -5.52 -19.62 -7.33
N SER A 49 -6.02 -19.30 -6.14
CA SER A 49 -5.62 -19.93 -4.89
C SER A 49 -6.39 -21.23 -4.62
N SER A 50 -5.86 -22.04 -3.71
CA SER A 50 -6.52 -23.29 -3.32
C SER A 50 -7.91 -23.07 -2.69
N GLU A 51 -8.16 -21.88 -2.14
CA GLU A 51 -9.41 -21.51 -1.46
C GLU A 51 -10.62 -21.48 -2.39
N VAL A 52 -10.41 -21.25 -3.69
CA VAL A 52 -11.46 -21.19 -4.72
C VAL A 52 -11.31 -22.31 -5.75
N SER A 53 -10.67 -23.42 -5.35
CA SER A 53 -10.32 -24.51 -6.27
C SER A 53 -11.52 -25.18 -6.94
N ASP A 54 -12.70 -25.10 -6.33
CA ASP A 54 -13.98 -25.57 -6.82
C ASP A 54 -14.71 -24.58 -7.76
N GLN A 55 -14.30 -23.31 -7.77
CA GLN A 55 -14.95 -22.21 -8.51
C GLN A 55 -14.20 -21.78 -9.77
N VAL A 56 -13.09 -22.44 -10.10
CA VAL A 56 -12.17 -22.05 -11.19
C VAL A 56 -12.89 -21.92 -12.54
N GLU A 57 -13.78 -22.88 -12.84
CA GLU A 57 -14.54 -22.89 -14.09
C GLU A 57 -15.46 -21.66 -14.17
N ASP A 58 -16.18 -21.34 -13.09
CA ASP A 58 -17.10 -20.20 -13.03
C ASP A 58 -16.36 -18.86 -13.15
N LEU A 59 -15.17 -18.76 -12.56
CA LEU A 59 -14.31 -17.59 -12.69
C LEU A 59 -13.82 -17.41 -14.15
N LEU A 60 -13.46 -18.50 -14.83
CA LEU A 60 -13.08 -18.46 -16.24
C LEU A 60 -14.27 -18.13 -17.16
N ILE A 61 -15.47 -18.66 -16.88
CA ILE A 61 -16.71 -18.31 -17.58
C ILE A 61 -17.02 -16.81 -17.40
N THR A 62 -16.83 -16.29 -16.19
CA THR A 62 -17.03 -14.86 -15.90
C THR A 62 -16.07 -14.00 -16.72
N ALA A 63 -14.79 -14.36 -16.76
CA ALA A 63 -13.79 -13.67 -17.57
C ALA A 63 -14.08 -13.76 -19.08
N MET A 64 -14.55 -14.92 -19.57
CA MET A 64 -15.02 -15.08 -20.94
C MET A 64 -16.14 -14.07 -21.24
N LYS A 65 -17.17 -14.00 -20.38
CA LYS A 65 -18.31 -13.08 -20.56
C LYS A 65 -17.92 -11.60 -20.54
N GLN A 66 -16.84 -11.25 -19.86
CA GLN A 66 -16.30 -9.89 -19.80
C GLN A 66 -15.43 -9.52 -21.01
N SER A 67 -15.09 -10.47 -21.87
CA SER A 67 -14.27 -10.23 -23.06
C SER A 67 -15.04 -9.61 -24.22
N ASP A 68 -14.36 -8.82 -25.05
CA ASP A 68 -14.96 -8.25 -26.27
C ASP A 68 -15.38 -9.35 -27.26
N ARG A 69 -14.61 -10.43 -27.36
CA ARG A 69 -14.95 -11.58 -28.20
C ARG A 69 -16.31 -12.17 -27.82
N TYR A 70 -16.58 -12.37 -26.53
CA TYR A 70 -17.91 -12.84 -26.09
C TYR A 70 -19.01 -11.85 -26.49
N ARG A 71 -18.82 -10.55 -26.25
CA ARG A 71 -19.80 -9.51 -26.60
C ARG A 71 -20.10 -9.50 -28.11
N ILE A 72 -19.08 -9.66 -28.95
CA ILE A 72 -19.21 -9.71 -30.41
C ILE A 72 -20.01 -10.95 -30.84
N LEU A 73 -19.58 -12.15 -30.44
CA LEU A 73 -20.25 -13.40 -30.82
C LEU A 73 -21.70 -13.46 -30.30
N LYS A 74 -21.95 -12.88 -29.12
CA LYS A 74 -23.30 -12.76 -28.57
C LYS A 74 -24.18 -11.84 -29.41
N LYS A 75 -23.64 -10.71 -29.87
CA LYS A 75 -24.33 -9.77 -30.76
C LYS A 75 -24.61 -10.38 -32.13
N GLU A 76 -23.78 -11.31 -32.59
CA GLU A 76 -23.97 -12.10 -33.81
C GLU A 76 -25.03 -13.22 -33.66
N GLY A 77 -25.65 -13.36 -32.48
CA GLY A 77 -26.76 -14.29 -32.24
C GLY A 77 -26.34 -15.67 -31.78
N MET A 78 -25.06 -15.91 -31.46
CA MET A 78 -24.62 -17.19 -30.92
C MET A 78 -25.18 -17.46 -29.51
N SER A 79 -25.55 -18.71 -29.25
CA SER A 79 -25.97 -19.14 -27.91
C SER A 79 -24.77 -19.23 -26.96
N ASP A 80 -24.99 -19.11 -25.65
CA ASP A 80 -23.89 -19.18 -24.66
C ASP A 80 -23.13 -20.50 -24.72
N ALA A 81 -23.83 -21.61 -25.00
CA ALA A 81 -23.22 -22.93 -25.17
C ALA A 81 -22.32 -22.98 -26.42
N ALA A 82 -22.76 -22.38 -27.54
CA ALA A 82 -21.95 -22.31 -28.75
C ALA A 82 -20.72 -21.42 -28.56
N ILE A 83 -20.86 -20.29 -27.87
CA ILE A 83 -19.74 -19.41 -27.54
C ILE A 83 -18.74 -20.11 -26.61
N LEU A 84 -19.21 -20.81 -25.58
CA LEU A 84 -18.33 -21.57 -24.69
C LEU A 84 -17.53 -22.63 -25.47
N LYS A 85 -18.19 -23.33 -26.39
CA LYS A 85 -17.53 -24.29 -27.30
C LYS A 85 -16.47 -23.59 -28.17
N ASN A 86 -16.79 -22.43 -28.76
CA ASN A 86 -15.85 -21.62 -29.54
C ASN A 86 -14.60 -21.28 -28.72
N PHE A 87 -14.78 -20.82 -27.48
CA PHE A 87 -13.66 -20.46 -26.60
C PHE A 87 -12.78 -21.65 -26.24
N LYS A 88 -13.36 -22.83 -26.02
CA LYS A 88 -12.66 -24.02 -25.54
C LYS A 88 -12.02 -24.88 -26.62
N GLU A 89 -12.58 -24.88 -27.83
CA GLU A 89 -12.17 -25.85 -28.87
C GLU A 89 -11.48 -25.19 -30.06
N GLU A 90 -11.79 -23.93 -30.38
CA GLU A 90 -11.25 -23.27 -31.57
C GLU A 90 -9.95 -22.54 -31.26
N LYS A 91 -8.86 -22.99 -31.89
CA LYS A 91 -7.57 -22.29 -31.83
C LYS A 91 -7.57 -21.12 -32.80
N VAL A 92 -7.06 -19.98 -32.33
CA VAL A 92 -6.88 -18.78 -33.15
C VAL A 92 -5.45 -18.27 -33.01
N GLU A 93 -4.93 -17.72 -34.10
CA GLU A 93 -3.66 -17.00 -34.05
C GLU A 93 -3.82 -15.74 -33.22
N MET A 94 -2.91 -15.52 -32.27
CA MET A 94 -2.95 -14.36 -31.40
C MET A 94 -1.54 -14.00 -30.90
N LYS A 95 -1.44 -12.78 -30.40
CA LYS A 95 -0.24 -12.26 -29.73
C LYS A 95 -0.51 -12.18 -28.24
N VAL A 96 0.41 -12.74 -27.44
CA VAL A 96 0.29 -12.76 -25.98
C VAL A 96 1.52 -12.14 -25.32
N PHE A 97 1.34 -11.63 -24.11
CA PHE A 97 2.43 -11.00 -23.35
C PHE A 97 3.46 -12.04 -22.89
N SER A 98 4.74 -11.70 -22.95
CA SER A 98 5.79 -12.39 -22.20
C SER A 98 6.78 -11.39 -21.61
N TRP A 99 7.38 -11.70 -20.46
CA TRP A 99 8.38 -10.79 -19.87
C TRP A 99 9.67 -10.68 -20.69
N ASP A 100 10.05 -11.75 -21.37
CA ASP A 100 11.31 -11.85 -22.12
C ASP A 100 11.24 -11.12 -23.48
N GLN A 101 10.22 -11.45 -24.28
CA GLN A 101 10.07 -10.95 -25.64
C GLN A 101 9.05 -9.81 -25.75
N ARG A 102 8.38 -9.45 -24.64
CA ARG A 102 7.25 -8.52 -24.55
C ARG A 102 5.98 -9.03 -25.25
N GLU A 103 6.12 -9.63 -26.42
CA GLU A 103 5.05 -10.17 -27.24
C GLU A 103 5.51 -11.46 -27.92
N VAL A 104 4.66 -12.49 -27.91
CA VAL A 104 4.91 -13.77 -28.59
C VAL A 104 3.70 -14.14 -29.43
N ASP A 105 3.94 -14.49 -30.69
CA ASP A 105 2.93 -15.08 -31.58
C ASP A 105 2.64 -16.52 -31.16
N THR A 106 1.37 -16.88 -31.10
CA THR A 106 0.94 -18.21 -30.67
C THR A 106 -0.39 -18.62 -31.33
N LEU A 107 -0.62 -19.92 -31.39
CA LEU A 107 -1.88 -20.53 -31.81
C LEU A 107 -2.50 -21.26 -30.62
N MET A 108 -3.50 -20.66 -29.98
CA MET A 108 -4.17 -21.22 -28.79
C MET A 108 -5.67 -20.91 -28.78
N THR A 109 -6.40 -21.60 -27.91
CA THR A 109 -7.83 -21.32 -27.72
C THR A 109 -8.01 -20.01 -26.94
N PRO A 110 -9.09 -19.24 -27.17
CA PRO A 110 -9.41 -18.08 -26.32
C PRO A 110 -9.54 -18.44 -24.84
N TRP A 111 -9.96 -19.66 -24.52
CA TRP A 111 -10.01 -20.17 -23.15
C TRP A 111 -8.63 -20.28 -22.50
N ASP A 112 -7.67 -20.89 -23.20
CA ASP A 112 -6.28 -20.96 -22.75
C ASP A 112 -5.65 -19.57 -22.64
N SER A 113 -6.01 -18.66 -23.55
CA SER A 113 -5.55 -17.27 -23.52
C SER A 113 -6.02 -16.52 -22.27
N ILE A 114 -7.27 -16.68 -21.85
CA ILE A 114 -7.77 -16.10 -20.58
C ILE A 114 -6.94 -16.63 -19.41
N ARG A 115 -6.75 -17.96 -19.35
CA ARG A 115 -5.99 -18.60 -18.26
C ARG A 115 -4.52 -18.16 -18.26
N TYR A 116 -3.95 -17.96 -19.44
CA TYR A 116 -2.58 -17.46 -19.63
C TYR A 116 -2.43 -16.03 -19.11
N HIS A 117 -3.29 -15.10 -19.51
CA HIS A 117 -3.18 -13.69 -19.10
C HIS A 117 -3.51 -13.46 -17.61
N LYS A 118 -4.40 -14.28 -17.04
CA LYS A 118 -4.68 -14.26 -15.59
C LYS A 118 -3.53 -14.81 -14.73
N ASN A 119 -2.62 -15.58 -15.32
CA ASN A 119 -1.42 -16.08 -14.63
C ASN A 119 -0.38 -14.99 -14.36
N PHE A 120 -0.50 -13.81 -14.98
CA PHE A 120 0.43 -12.70 -14.76
C PHE A 120 -0.02 -11.82 -13.60
N LEU A 121 0.90 -11.64 -12.64
CA LEU A 121 0.71 -10.69 -11.56
C LEU A 121 0.66 -9.26 -12.14
N ARG A 122 -0.12 -8.40 -11.48
CA ARG A 122 -0.25 -6.98 -11.75
C ARG A 122 0.61 -6.19 -10.78
N THR A 123 0.87 -4.93 -11.10
CA THR A 123 1.56 -3.99 -10.21
C THR A 123 1.07 -2.57 -10.46
N GLY A 124 1.10 -1.75 -9.41
CA GLY A 124 1.05 -0.30 -9.52
C GLY A 124 2.26 0.26 -8.80
N PHE A 125 3.01 1.17 -9.44
CA PHE A 125 4.12 1.89 -8.82
C PHE A 125 4.01 3.37 -9.12
N MET A 126 4.23 4.19 -8.10
CA MET A 126 4.25 5.64 -8.25
C MET A 126 5.28 6.26 -7.31
N ALA A 127 5.99 7.27 -7.81
CA ALA A 127 6.87 8.11 -7.02
C ALA A 127 6.54 9.59 -7.24
N MET A 128 6.56 10.38 -6.17
CA MET A 128 6.32 11.83 -6.22
C MET A 128 7.24 12.59 -5.28
N ASP A 129 7.43 13.87 -5.59
CA ASP A 129 8.04 14.83 -4.69
C ASP A 129 7.04 15.21 -3.57
N PRO A 130 7.40 15.07 -2.28
CA PRO A 130 6.47 15.27 -1.17
C PRO A 130 6.08 16.73 -0.92
N LEU A 131 6.87 17.70 -1.41
CA LEU A 131 6.65 19.13 -1.15
C LEU A 131 5.81 19.77 -2.25
N THR A 132 6.09 19.41 -3.50
CA THR A 132 5.45 20.01 -4.69
C THR A 132 4.27 19.21 -5.21
N GLY A 133 4.15 17.94 -4.80
CA GLY A 133 3.15 17.02 -5.34
C GLY A 133 3.48 16.49 -6.73
N HIS A 134 4.60 16.90 -7.33
CA HIS A 134 4.98 16.52 -8.68
C HIS A 134 5.22 15.01 -8.77
N VAL A 135 4.39 14.32 -9.56
CA VAL A 135 4.56 12.89 -9.84
C VAL A 135 5.77 12.72 -10.75
N LYS A 136 6.77 11.99 -10.28
CA LYS A 136 8.04 11.79 -10.99
C LYS A 136 8.06 10.51 -11.81
N ALA A 137 7.39 9.46 -11.34
CA ALA A 137 7.26 8.19 -12.05
C ALA A 137 5.89 7.56 -11.78
N TYR A 138 5.34 6.88 -12.80
CA TYR A 138 4.00 6.29 -12.79
C TYR A 138 3.96 5.02 -13.65
N VAL A 139 3.75 3.86 -13.04
CA VAL A 139 3.65 2.56 -13.73
C VAL A 139 2.36 1.88 -13.31
N GLY A 140 1.37 1.89 -14.20
CA GLY A 140 0.03 1.35 -13.95
C GLY A 140 -0.12 -0.17 -14.09
N GLY A 141 0.92 -0.86 -14.58
CA GLY A 141 0.87 -2.30 -14.85
C GLY A 141 2.12 -2.85 -15.53
N PRO A 142 2.19 -4.16 -15.78
CA PRO A 142 3.34 -4.82 -16.42
C PRO A 142 3.63 -4.33 -17.84
N ASP A 143 2.59 -4.18 -18.66
CA ASP A 143 2.67 -3.66 -20.03
C ASP A 143 1.28 -3.17 -20.46
N PHE A 144 1.18 -1.92 -20.90
CA PHE A 144 -0.08 -1.27 -21.23
C PHE A 144 -0.81 -1.87 -22.44
N LYS A 145 -0.09 -2.49 -23.39
CA LYS A 145 -0.70 -3.11 -24.57
C LYS A 145 -1.59 -4.29 -24.17
N PHE A 146 -1.12 -5.10 -23.22
CA PHE A 146 -1.79 -6.32 -22.78
C PHE A 146 -2.62 -6.12 -21.50
N PHE A 147 -2.22 -5.20 -20.63
CA PHE A 147 -2.85 -4.96 -19.33
C PHE A 147 -3.17 -3.48 -19.18
N LYS A 148 -4.34 -3.08 -19.67
CA LYS A 148 -4.78 -1.68 -19.74
C LYS A 148 -5.34 -1.12 -18.44
N TYR A 149 -5.73 -2.00 -17.51
CA TYR A 149 -6.31 -1.58 -16.24
C TYR A 149 -5.23 -0.96 -15.36
N ASP A 150 -5.42 0.31 -14.98
CA ASP A 150 -4.44 1.09 -14.24
C ASP A 150 -4.51 0.83 -12.73
N MET A 151 -3.50 0.15 -12.21
CA MET A 151 -3.37 -0.18 -10.79
C MET A 151 -2.91 0.99 -9.92
N VAL A 152 -2.51 2.13 -10.48
CA VAL A 152 -2.06 3.27 -9.67
C VAL A 152 -3.24 4.14 -9.25
N SER A 153 -4.09 4.61 -10.17
CA SER A 153 -5.21 5.50 -9.85
C SER A 153 -6.55 4.79 -9.70
N THR A 154 -6.79 3.73 -10.49
CA THR A 154 -8.10 3.08 -10.60
C THR A 154 -8.18 1.83 -9.72
N GLY A 155 -7.10 1.04 -9.69
CA GLY A 155 -6.99 -0.18 -8.91
C GLY A 155 -6.97 0.06 -7.41
N LYS A 156 -8.15 0.06 -6.80
CA LYS A 156 -8.29 0.04 -5.34
C LYS A 156 -8.12 -1.38 -4.81
N ARG A 157 -7.32 -1.52 -3.76
CA ARG A 157 -7.02 -2.81 -3.12
C ARG A 157 -6.95 -2.64 -1.62
N GLN A 158 -7.18 -3.73 -0.88
CA GLN A 158 -7.03 -3.73 0.57
C GLN A 158 -5.59 -3.36 0.94
N ILE A 159 -5.42 -2.41 1.85
CA ILE A 159 -4.11 -1.82 2.16
C ILE A 159 -3.37 -2.57 3.27
N GLY A 160 -4.08 -3.42 4.02
CA GLY A 160 -3.53 -4.27 5.08
C GLY A 160 -2.70 -3.46 6.08
N SER A 161 -1.54 -4.00 6.47
CA SER A 161 -0.66 -3.36 7.46
C SER A 161 -0.10 -1.98 7.08
N THR A 162 -0.28 -1.49 5.84
CA THR A 162 0.07 -0.09 5.51
C THR A 162 -0.89 0.93 6.11
N ILE A 163 -2.01 0.49 6.70
CA ILE A 163 -2.93 1.35 7.44
C ILE A 163 -2.38 1.77 8.82
N LYS A 164 -1.50 0.95 9.40
CA LYS A 164 -1.03 1.11 10.78
C LYS A 164 -0.43 2.49 11.07
N PRO A 165 0.41 3.08 10.20
CA PRO A 165 0.95 4.42 10.45
C PRO A 165 -0.13 5.47 10.74
N TYR A 166 -1.31 5.36 10.12
CA TYR A 166 -2.42 6.29 10.37
C TYR A 166 -2.99 6.14 11.79
N LEU A 167 -3.13 4.91 12.30
CA LEU A 167 -3.60 4.67 13.68
C LEU A 167 -2.56 5.12 14.70
N TYR A 168 -1.28 4.87 14.39
CA TYR A 168 -0.18 5.32 15.23
C TYR A 168 -0.08 6.84 15.24
N THR A 169 -0.43 7.51 14.13
CA THR A 169 -0.53 8.97 14.09
C THR A 169 -1.63 9.49 15.01
N LEU A 170 -2.81 8.85 14.97
CA LEU A 170 -3.88 9.16 15.92
C LEU A 170 -3.39 9.02 17.37
N ALA A 171 -2.67 7.94 17.69
CA ALA A 171 -2.08 7.77 19.02
C ALA A 171 -1.12 8.92 19.40
N MET A 172 -0.26 9.35 18.48
CA MET A 172 0.68 10.45 18.75
C MET A 172 -0.04 11.80 18.95
N GLU A 173 -1.09 12.06 18.18
CA GLU A 173 -1.93 13.27 18.30
C GLU A 173 -2.71 13.30 19.62
N GLU A 174 -3.15 12.14 20.11
CA GLU A 174 -3.82 12.01 21.41
C GLU A 174 -2.84 11.98 22.60
N GLY A 175 -1.55 12.22 22.36
CA GLY A 175 -0.56 12.46 23.41
C GLY A 175 0.32 11.27 23.77
N MET A 176 0.15 10.11 23.13
CA MET A 176 1.08 8.99 23.31
C MET A 176 2.45 9.33 22.69
N THR A 177 3.46 8.56 23.09
CA THR A 177 4.82 8.64 22.56
C THR A 177 5.25 7.31 21.92
N PRO A 178 6.24 7.32 21.02
CA PRO A 178 6.83 6.09 20.49
C PRO A 178 7.43 5.18 21.57
N CYS A 179 7.66 5.70 22.78
CA CYS A 179 8.40 5.04 23.85
C CYS A 179 7.49 4.46 24.93
N ASP A 180 6.19 4.79 24.89
CA ASP A 180 5.17 4.19 25.75
C ASP A 180 5.19 2.67 25.58
N GLN A 181 5.05 1.96 26.69
CA GLN A 181 5.24 0.53 26.76
C GLN A 181 3.91 -0.20 26.96
N MET A 182 3.83 -1.41 26.43
CA MET A 182 2.75 -2.34 26.73
C MET A 182 3.26 -3.77 26.80
N MET A 183 2.57 -4.62 27.57
CA MET A 183 2.86 -6.05 27.63
C MET A 183 2.46 -6.72 26.31
N HIS A 184 3.41 -7.24 25.54
CA HIS A 184 3.14 -7.87 24.25
C HIS A 184 2.42 -9.20 24.41
N GLN A 185 1.09 -9.19 24.28
CA GLN A 185 0.23 -10.37 24.44
C GLN A 185 -1.05 -10.25 23.60
N PRO A 186 -1.83 -11.34 23.41
CA PRO A 186 -3.11 -11.26 22.71
C PRO A 186 -4.03 -10.19 23.30
N ILE A 187 -4.59 -9.35 22.42
CA ILE A 187 -5.56 -8.30 22.79
C ILE A 187 -6.92 -8.67 22.21
N THR A 188 -7.90 -8.89 23.07
CA THR A 188 -9.29 -9.10 22.67
C THR A 188 -10.03 -7.78 22.67
N LEU A 189 -10.70 -7.48 21.56
CA LEU A 189 -11.59 -6.33 21.38
C LEU A 189 -13.02 -6.83 21.21
N MET A 190 -13.99 -6.02 21.63
CA MET A 190 -15.40 -6.27 21.33
C MET A 190 -15.72 -5.67 19.97
N THR A 191 -16.32 -6.46 19.08
CA THR A 191 -16.85 -5.98 17.81
C THR A 191 -18.10 -5.14 18.02
N GLU A 192 -18.55 -4.50 16.96
CA GLU A 192 -19.75 -3.67 16.92
C GLU A 192 -21.03 -4.51 17.08
N THR A 193 -20.93 -5.83 16.85
CA THR A 193 -21.99 -6.83 17.11
C THR A 193 -21.95 -7.39 18.53
N GLY A 194 -20.97 -7.00 19.35
CA GLY A 194 -20.78 -7.50 20.72
C GLY A 194 -20.06 -8.85 20.79
N GLU A 195 -19.41 -9.29 19.71
CA GLU A 195 -18.62 -10.52 19.68
C GLU A 195 -17.16 -10.25 20.06
N GLU A 196 -16.50 -11.22 20.67
CA GLU A 196 -15.07 -11.12 20.96
C GLU A 196 -14.23 -11.35 19.69
N TRP A 197 -13.28 -10.45 19.45
CA TRP A 197 -12.32 -10.56 18.36
C TRP A 197 -10.88 -10.38 18.85
N THR A 198 -10.07 -11.43 18.65
CA THR A 198 -8.64 -11.42 18.97
C THR A 198 -7.83 -11.59 17.69
N PRO A 199 -7.15 -10.54 17.18
CA PRO A 199 -6.35 -10.68 15.98
C PRO A 199 -5.11 -11.54 16.22
N ARG A 200 -4.81 -12.40 15.25
CA ARG A 200 -3.55 -13.17 15.22
C ARG A 200 -2.38 -12.23 14.97
N ASN A 201 -1.23 -12.49 15.62
CA ASN A 201 -0.01 -11.73 15.40
C ASN A 201 0.98 -12.53 14.53
N PRO A 202 1.67 -11.89 13.56
CA PRO A 202 2.78 -12.52 12.86
C PRO A 202 3.97 -12.73 13.82
N GLY A 203 4.45 -13.96 13.97
CA GLY A 203 5.57 -14.31 14.87
C GLY A 203 5.14 -14.65 16.30
N HIS A 204 6.12 -15.01 17.14
CA HIS A 204 5.88 -15.75 18.40
C HIS A 204 6.39 -15.06 19.69
N THR A 205 6.96 -13.86 19.62
CA THR A 205 7.31 -13.12 20.85
C THR A 205 6.02 -12.78 21.61
N SER A 206 5.97 -13.07 22.90
CA SER A 206 4.86 -12.76 23.80
C SER A 206 5.37 -12.72 25.24
N GLY A 207 4.78 -11.89 26.09
CA GLY A 207 5.12 -11.78 27.51
C GLY A 207 6.26 -10.81 27.84
N GLU A 208 6.71 -10.02 26.86
CA GLU A 208 7.73 -8.97 27.06
C GLU A 208 7.09 -7.59 26.97
N MET A 209 7.61 -6.62 27.72
CA MET A 209 7.25 -5.21 27.51
C MET A 209 7.87 -4.72 26.21
N VAL A 210 7.03 -4.15 25.33
CA VAL A 210 7.47 -3.58 24.05
C VAL A 210 6.97 -2.15 23.92
N SER A 211 7.75 -1.32 23.21
CA SER A 211 7.35 0.04 22.89
C SER A 211 6.33 0.11 21.76
N ILE A 212 5.57 1.21 21.70
CA ILE A 212 4.75 1.52 20.52
C ILE A 212 5.62 1.56 19.25
N LYS A 213 6.81 2.18 19.29
CA LYS A 213 7.78 2.15 18.18
C LYS A 213 8.10 0.74 17.70
N TRP A 214 8.37 -0.18 18.64
CA TRP A 214 8.63 -1.58 18.33
C TRP A 214 7.42 -2.22 17.62
N GLY A 215 6.21 -1.91 18.09
CA GLY A 215 4.95 -2.35 17.47
C GLY A 215 4.86 -1.99 15.99
N LEU A 216 5.18 -0.74 15.62
CA LEU A 216 5.19 -0.33 14.22
C LEU A 216 6.34 -0.97 13.44
N GLN A 217 7.54 -0.99 14.03
CA GLN A 217 8.76 -1.57 13.44
C GLN A 217 8.57 -3.05 13.06
N ARG A 218 7.96 -3.85 13.94
CA ARG A 218 7.65 -5.28 13.72
C ARG A 218 6.30 -5.51 13.06
N SER A 219 5.53 -4.44 12.82
CA SER A 219 4.17 -4.51 12.29
C SER A 219 3.26 -5.43 13.13
N SER A 220 3.36 -5.37 14.46
CA SER A 220 2.60 -6.25 15.35
C SER A 220 1.10 -5.96 15.29
N ASN A 221 0.28 -7.00 15.14
CA ASN A 221 -1.18 -6.88 15.20
C ASN A 221 -1.66 -6.66 16.63
N TRP A 222 -0.99 -7.23 17.65
CA TRP A 222 -1.36 -7.03 19.05
C TRP A 222 -1.12 -5.61 19.53
N VAL A 223 0.03 -4.99 19.23
CA VAL A 223 0.26 -3.58 19.57
C VAL A 223 -0.75 -2.67 18.86
N THR A 224 -1.07 -2.99 17.59
CA THR A 224 -2.06 -2.22 16.82
C THR A 224 -3.48 -2.36 17.40
N ALA A 225 -3.84 -3.57 17.86
CA ALA A 225 -5.11 -3.82 18.54
C ALA A 225 -5.18 -3.13 19.90
N TYR A 226 -4.06 -3.09 20.65
CA TYR A 226 -3.95 -2.31 21.88
C TYR A 226 -4.21 -0.82 21.62
N LEU A 227 -3.61 -0.24 20.57
CA LEU A 227 -3.89 1.15 20.19
C LEU A 227 -5.36 1.35 19.80
N MET A 228 -5.94 0.44 19.00
CA MET A 228 -7.37 0.51 18.67
C MET A 228 -8.26 0.43 19.92
N LYS A 229 -7.84 -0.26 20.98
CA LYS A 229 -8.56 -0.28 22.26
C LYS A 229 -8.58 1.08 22.96
N GLN A 230 -7.57 1.92 22.75
CA GLN A 230 -7.47 3.24 23.39
C GLN A 230 -8.32 4.31 22.69
N PHE A 231 -8.74 4.07 21.44
CA PHE A 231 -9.39 5.08 20.60
C PHE A 231 -10.67 4.56 19.97
N SER A 232 -11.56 5.47 19.58
CA SER A 232 -12.78 5.08 18.87
C SER A 232 -12.47 4.72 17.39
N PRO A 233 -13.04 3.63 16.85
CA PRO A 233 -12.99 3.35 15.41
C PRO A 233 -13.49 4.51 14.54
N TYR A 234 -14.44 5.32 15.03
CA TYR A 234 -14.91 6.52 14.34
C TYR A 234 -13.86 7.62 14.25
N ALA A 235 -13.06 7.82 15.31
CA ALA A 235 -11.94 8.75 15.27
C ALA A 235 -10.90 8.28 14.25
N PHE A 236 -10.64 6.98 14.20
CA PHE A 236 -9.72 6.42 13.22
C PHE A 236 -10.23 6.54 11.77
N ALA A 237 -11.52 6.27 11.53
CA ALA A 237 -12.13 6.46 10.21
C ALA A 237 -12.04 7.93 9.73
N ARG A 238 -12.25 8.91 10.63
CA ARG A 238 -12.05 10.33 10.32
C ARG A 238 -10.59 10.65 10.00
N MET A 239 -9.65 10.08 10.75
CA MET A 239 -8.22 10.25 10.50
C MET A 239 -7.86 9.77 9.07
N LEU A 240 -8.32 8.58 8.65
CA LEU A 240 -8.09 8.06 7.29
C LEU A 240 -8.62 9.00 6.19
N SER A 241 -9.79 9.61 6.41
CA SER A 241 -10.35 10.61 5.51
C SER A 241 -9.49 11.88 5.43
N SER A 242 -8.92 12.34 6.56
CA SER A 242 -7.97 13.46 6.58
C SER A 242 -6.70 13.16 5.77
N PHE A 243 -6.20 11.92 5.80
CA PHE A 243 -5.13 11.45 4.91
C PHE A 243 -5.55 11.35 3.43
N GLY A 244 -6.81 11.65 3.09
CA GLY A 244 -7.34 11.71 1.74
C GLY A 244 -7.53 10.34 1.08
N LEU A 245 -7.74 9.29 1.88
CA LEU A 245 -8.27 8.03 1.40
C LEU A 245 -9.77 8.22 1.08
N LYS A 246 -10.18 7.98 -0.16
CA LYS A 246 -11.53 8.30 -0.64
C LYS A 246 -12.52 7.17 -0.45
N THR A 247 -12.06 5.94 -0.25
CA THR A 247 -12.94 4.83 0.10
C THR A 247 -13.42 5.02 1.54
N PRO A 248 -14.74 5.14 1.78
CA PRO A 248 -15.28 5.26 3.13
C PRO A 248 -14.80 4.09 3.99
N ALA A 249 -14.26 4.41 5.17
CA ALA A 249 -13.83 3.41 6.13
C ALA A 249 -14.97 3.09 7.08
N ASP A 250 -15.38 1.83 7.13
CA ASP A 250 -16.33 1.36 8.14
C ASP A 250 -15.69 1.48 9.53
N PRO A 251 -16.32 2.18 10.49
CA PRO A 251 -15.75 2.42 11.82
C PRO A 251 -15.88 1.18 12.70
N VAL A 252 -15.13 0.14 12.35
CA VAL A 252 -15.09 -1.13 13.05
C VAL A 252 -13.71 -1.42 13.66
N VAL A 253 -13.61 -2.20 14.74
CA VAL A 253 -12.32 -2.52 15.40
C VAL A 253 -11.33 -3.20 14.45
N SER A 254 -11.81 -3.98 13.49
CA SER A 254 -10.98 -4.64 12.48
C SER A 254 -10.32 -3.67 11.50
N LEU A 255 -10.80 -2.43 11.43
CA LEU A 255 -10.21 -1.35 10.63
C LEU A 255 -8.72 -1.18 10.95
N ALA A 256 -8.32 -1.42 12.21
CA ALA A 256 -6.94 -1.37 12.69
C ALA A 256 -5.95 -2.19 11.84
N LEU A 257 -6.42 -3.25 11.16
CA LEU A 257 -5.58 -4.17 10.38
C LEU A 257 -5.70 -4.01 8.86
N GLY A 258 -6.46 -3.03 8.40
CA GLY A 258 -6.47 -2.56 7.02
C GLY A 258 -7.37 -3.30 6.04
N PRO A 259 -8.64 -3.63 6.39
CA PRO A 259 -9.62 -4.14 5.43
C PRO A 259 -10.06 -3.08 4.41
N ASN A 260 -9.79 -1.79 4.69
CA ASN A 260 -10.16 -0.68 3.80
C ASN A 260 -9.33 -0.70 2.51
N GLU A 261 -9.93 -0.22 1.42
CA GLU A 261 -9.26 -0.18 0.12
C GLU A 261 -8.77 1.21 -0.24
N ALA A 262 -7.59 1.28 -0.87
CA ALA A 262 -7.10 2.50 -1.49
C ALA A 262 -6.31 2.17 -2.76
N SER A 263 -6.18 3.17 -3.63
CA SER A 263 -5.29 3.16 -4.78
C SER A 263 -3.86 3.56 -4.37
N VAL A 264 -2.86 3.20 -5.19
CA VAL A 264 -1.47 3.64 -4.97
C VAL A 264 -1.40 5.18 -4.97
N TYR A 265 -2.17 5.83 -5.85
CA TYR A 265 -2.26 7.29 -5.94
C TYR A 265 -2.66 7.94 -4.61
N GLU A 266 -3.71 7.41 -3.95
CA GLU A 266 -4.17 7.88 -2.65
C GLU A 266 -3.12 7.65 -1.56
N MET A 267 -2.50 6.46 -1.56
CA MET A 267 -1.51 6.08 -0.55
C MET A 267 -0.22 6.91 -0.67
N VAL A 268 0.29 7.17 -1.88
CA VAL A 268 1.48 8.00 -2.07
C VAL A 268 1.19 9.44 -1.62
N GLY A 269 0.04 10.00 -1.99
CA GLY A 269 -0.38 11.31 -1.50
C GLY A 269 -0.50 11.38 0.02
N ALA A 270 -1.08 10.36 0.66
CA ALA A 270 -1.21 10.28 2.12
C ALA A 270 0.15 10.29 2.83
N TYR A 271 1.13 9.54 2.33
CA TYR A 271 2.44 9.40 2.97
C TYR A 271 3.31 10.67 2.93
N THR A 272 2.98 11.66 2.08
CA THR A 272 3.66 12.98 2.08
C THR A 272 3.59 13.68 3.43
N SER A 273 2.47 13.52 4.13
CA SER A 273 2.23 14.17 5.42
C SER A 273 3.23 13.80 6.50
N PHE A 274 3.78 12.58 6.47
CA PHE A 274 4.77 12.14 7.47
C PHE A 274 6.10 12.90 7.34
N ILE A 275 6.43 13.39 6.14
CA ILE A 275 7.72 14.05 5.86
C ILE A 275 7.54 15.56 5.84
N ASN A 276 6.36 16.02 5.46
CA ASN A 276 6.04 17.42 5.30
C ASN A 276 5.33 17.99 6.53
N ARG A 277 5.80 17.64 7.73
CA ARG A 277 5.37 18.23 9.02
C ARG A 277 3.85 18.17 9.24
N GLY A 278 3.22 17.06 8.84
CA GLY A 278 1.77 16.90 8.93
C GLY A 278 0.96 17.52 7.78
N ILE A 279 1.60 18.06 6.74
CA ILE A 279 0.94 18.61 5.56
C ILE A 279 0.87 17.55 4.46
N ARG A 280 -0.34 17.12 4.14
CA ARG A 280 -0.61 16.27 2.99
C ARG A 280 -0.60 17.07 1.70
N VAL A 281 0.09 16.57 0.68
CA VAL A 281 0.11 17.13 -0.67
C VAL A 281 -0.56 16.16 -1.65
N GLU A 282 -1.52 16.65 -2.44
CA GLU A 282 -2.13 15.87 -3.51
C GLU A 282 -1.18 15.69 -4.69
N PRO A 283 -1.10 14.49 -5.29
CA PRO A 283 -0.30 14.31 -6.47
C PRO A 283 -0.78 15.19 -7.64
N LEU A 284 0.17 15.75 -8.38
CA LEU A 284 -0.03 16.65 -9.50
C LEU A 284 0.68 16.07 -10.72
N LEU A 285 -0.07 15.67 -11.75
CA LEU A 285 0.43 15.05 -12.98
C LEU A 285 0.74 16.05 -14.09
N VAL A 286 0.02 17.18 -14.11
CA VAL A 286 0.08 18.22 -15.14
C VAL A 286 0.14 19.56 -14.43
N THR A 287 1.09 20.42 -14.83
CA THR A 287 1.23 21.78 -14.28
C THR A 287 0.54 22.81 -15.17
N ARG A 288 0.59 22.63 -16.49
CA ARG A 288 -0.02 23.55 -17.45
C ARG A 288 -0.45 22.87 -18.75
N ILE A 289 -1.47 23.41 -19.39
CA ILE A 289 -1.89 23.12 -20.76
C ILE A 289 -1.83 24.42 -21.57
N GLU A 290 -1.19 24.38 -22.73
CA GLU A 290 -1.13 25.49 -23.68
C GLU A 290 -1.80 25.11 -25.01
N ASP A 291 -2.29 26.10 -25.75
CA ASP A 291 -2.73 25.93 -27.14
C ASP A 291 -1.55 25.94 -28.13
N SER A 292 -1.86 25.79 -29.42
CA SER A 292 -0.85 25.78 -30.49
C SER A 292 -0.12 27.12 -30.66
N TYR A 293 -0.71 28.23 -30.21
CA TYR A 293 -0.15 29.57 -30.26
C TYR A 293 0.67 29.91 -29.00
N GLY A 294 0.72 29.01 -28.02
CA GLY A 294 1.41 29.21 -26.74
C GLY A 294 0.57 29.97 -25.69
N ASN A 295 -0.73 30.14 -25.91
CA ASN A 295 -1.60 30.71 -24.89
C ASN A 295 -1.91 29.65 -23.83
N GLU A 296 -1.85 30.05 -22.56
CA GLU A 296 -2.19 29.20 -21.44
C GLU A 296 -3.70 28.93 -21.39
N VAL A 297 -4.08 27.65 -21.47
CA VAL A 297 -5.48 27.19 -21.39
C VAL A 297 -5.84 26.86 -19.93
N ALA A 298 -4.91 26.24 -19.20
CA ALA A 298 -5.11 25.89 -17.80
C ALA A 298 -3.78 25.73 -17.07
N THR A 299 -3.73 26.17 -15.82
CA THR A 299 -2.63 25.93 -14.88
C THR A 299 -3.15 25.25 -13.63
N PHE A 300 -2.35 24.34 -13.09
CA PHE A 300 -2.68 23.52 -11.94
C PHE A 300 -1.60 23.67 -10.87
N VAL A 301 -2.05 23.82 -9.62
CA VAL A 301 -1.20 23.89 -8.44
C VAL A 301 -1.57 22.74 -7.49
N PRO A 302 -0.61 22.21 -6.72
CA PRO A 302 -0.88 21.12 -5.79
C PRO A 302 -1.86 21.57 -4.69
N ARG A 303 -2.77 20.68 -4.29
CA ARG A 303 -3.64 20.92 -3.13
C ARG A 303 -2.92 20.44 -1.88
N MET A 304 -2.82 21.30 -0.88
CA MET A 304 -2.16 21.02 0.38
C MET A 304 -3.15 21.12 1.53
N LYS A 305 -3.02 20.24 2.52
CA LYS A 305 -3.85 20.25 3.72
C LYS A 305 -3.03 19.80 4.93
N GLU A 306 -2.99 20.62 5.98
CA GLU A 306 -2.49 20.20 7.29
C GLU A 306 -3.46 19.22 7.94
N ILE A 307 -2.95 18.09 8.43
CA ILE A 307 -3.79 16.97 8.91
C ILE A 307 -3.44 16.47 10.31
N PHE A 308 -2.22 16.73 10.80
CA PHE A 308 -1.79 16.46 12.18
C PHE A 308 -0.61 17.36 12.54
N SER A 309 -0.26 17.45 13.82
CA SER A 309 0.78 18.35 14.29
C SER A 309 2.18 18.02 13.78
N GLU A 310 3.02 19.05 13.67
CA GLU A 310 4.45 18.90 13.34
C GLU A 310 5.17 17.96 14.33
N SER A 311 4.85 18.05 15.63
CA SER A 311 5.41 17.17 16.67
C SER A 311 5.09 15.69 16.42
N SER A 312 3.85 15.37 16.08
CA SER A 312 3.45 14.01 15.70
C SER A 312 4.12 13.55 14.41
N SER A 313 4.36 14.46 13.46
CA SER A 313 5.16 14.14 12.26
C SER A 313 6.55 13.64 12.62
N TYR A 314 7.25 14.33 13.53
CA TYR A 314 8.59 13.91 13.96
C TYR A 314 8.58 12.58 14.72
N LYS A 315 7.57 12.33 15.58
CA LYS A 315 7.38 11.02 16.23
C LYS A 315 7.12 9.91 15.20
N MET A 316 6.29 10.17 14.19
CA MET A 316 5.99 9.21 13.12
C MET A 316 7.21 8.94 12.24
N LEU A 317 8.03 9.95 11.92
CA LEU A 317 9.29 9.79 11.21
C LEU A 317 10.23 8.84 11.96
N ASP A 318 10.41 9.03 13.27
CA ASP A 318 11.24 8.14 14.09
C ASP A 318 10.77 6.67 14.05
N MET A 319 9.45 6.45 14.15
CA MET A 319 8.89 5.09 14.09
C MET A 319 8.99 4.45 12.70
N LEU A 320 8.72 5.21 11.63
CA LEU A 320 8.75 4.73 10.26
C LEU A 320 10.18 4.50 9.74
N LYS A 321 11.18 5.27 10.22
CA LYS A 321 12.60 4.95 10.04
C LYS A 321 12.94 3.61 10.69
N GLY A 322 12.43 3.37 11.90
CA GLY A 322 12.62 2.09 12.61
C GLY A 322 12.19 0.86 11.81
N VAL A 323 11.11 0.96 11.02
CA VAL A 323 10.66 -0.12 10.12
C VAL A 323 11.73 -0.50 9.10
N VAL A 324 12.48 0.48 8.59
CA VAL A 324 13.56 0.27 7.61
C VAL A 324 14.87 -0.11 8.32
N ASP A 325 15.18 0.49 9.46
CA ASP A 325 16.47 0.35 10.15
C ASP A 325 16.52 -0.86 11.12
N GLY A 326 15.72 -1.89 10.88
CA GLY A 326 15.68 -3.11 11.71
C GLY A 326 14.34 -3.82 11.77
N GLY A 327 13.31 -3.26 11.12
CA GLY A 327 11.98 -3.84 11.04
C GLY A 327 11.71 -4.63 9.76
N THR A 328 10.42 -4.68 9.40
CA THR A 328 9.94 -5.42 8.22
C THR A 328 10.44 -4.86 6.88
N GLY A 329 10.90 -3.61 6.84
CA GLY A 329 11.49 -2.96 5.67
C GLY A 329 13.02 -3.13 5.54
N SER A 330 13.66 -3.85 6.45
CA SER A 330 15.13 -3.95 6.56
C SER A 330 15.87 -4.43 5.33
N ARG A 331 15.17 -5.09 4.38
CA ARG A 331 15.73 -5.45 3.06
C ARG A 331 16.29 -4.26 2.29
N LEU A 332 15.73 -3.06 2.45
CA LEU A 332 16.28 -1.84 1.83
C LEU A 332 17.71 -1.56 2.28
N ARG A 333 18.03 -1.82 3.55
CA ARG A 333 19.39 -1.73 4.09
C ARG A 333 20.22 -2.93 3.69
N ARG A 334 19.80 -4.14 4.08
CA ARG A 334 20.66 -5.34 3.98
C ARG A 334 20.85 -5.90 2.56
N VAL A 335 19.91 -5.66 1.64
CA VAL A 335 19.98 -6.18 0.25
C VAL A 335 20.31 -5.06 -0.73
N TYR A 336 19.61 -3.93 -0.62
CA TYR A 336 19.77 -2.83 -1.59
C TYR A 336 20.81 -1.80 -1.18
N ASN A 337 21.40 -1.93 0.03
CA ASN A 337 22.48 -1.08 0.53
C ASN A 337 22.16 0.42 0.46
N LEU A 338 20.90 0.79 0.68
CA LEU A 338 20.47 2.18 0.80
C LEU A 338 20.87 2.68 2.20
N LYS A 339 21.61 3.77 2.30
CA LYS A 339 22.23 4.28 3.53
C LYS A 339 21.59 5.57 4.04
N GLY A 340 20.99 6.36 3.15
CA GLY A 340 20.35 7.62 3.49
C GLY A 340 19.15 7.42 4.41
N GLU A 341 18.74 8.49 5.10
CA GLU A 341 17.57 8.41 5.94
C GLU A 341 16.33 8.15 5.09
N MET A 342 15.55 7.14 5.47
CA MET A 342 14.31 6.80 4.80
C MET A 342 13.37 6.10 5.77
N GLY A 343 12.08 6.26 5.55
CA GLY A 343 11.04 5.53 6.27
C GLY A 343 10.26 4.63 5.32
N GLY A 344 9.47 3.73 5.89
CA GLY A 344 8.58 2.92 5.09
C GLY A 344 7.66 2.02 5.89
N LYS A 345 6.78 1.32 5.18
CA LYS A 345 5.85 0.38 5.76
C LYS A 345 5.52 -0.74 4.77
N THR A 346 5.70 -1.98 5.22
CA THR A 346 5.18 -3.16 4.51
C THR A 346 3.68 -3.33 4.76
N GLY A 347 2.96 -3.76 3.73
CA GLY A 347 1.60 -4.27 3.85
C GLY A 347 1.48 -5.64 3.23
N THR A 348 0.79 -6.52 3.94
CA THR A 348 0.34 -7.82 3.43
C THR A 348 -1.10 -7.97 3.90
N THR A 349 -2.01 -8.31 3.00
CA THR A 349 -3.40 -8.62 3.35
C THR A 349 -3.55 -10.08 3.73
N ASN A 350 -4.72 -10.46 4.24
CA ASN A 350 -5.02 -11.86 4.49
C ASN A 350 -4.83 -12.68 3.21
N ASN A 351 -4.44 -13.93 3.38
CA ASN A 351 -4.19 -14.90 2.30
C ASN A 351 -3.09 -14.46 1.31
N ASN A 352 -2.37 -13.37 1.56
CA ASN A 352 -1.34 -12.83 0.68
C ASN A 352 -1.88 -12.30 -0.67
N SER A 353 -3.15 -11.86 -0.71
CA SER A 353 -3.76 -11.36 -1.94
C SER A 353 -3.11 -10.07 -2.47
N ASP A 354 -2.65 -9.22 -1.56
CA ASP A 354 -2.07 -7.91 -1.88
C ASP A 354 -0.75 -7.70 -1.15
N GLY A 355 0.32 -7.50 -1.93
CA GLY A 355 1.63 -7.11 -1.44
C GLY A 355 1.84 -5.61 -1.64
N TRP A 356 2.00 -4.88 -0.53
CA TRP A 356 2.25 -3.44 -0.54
C TRP A 356 3.60 -3.10 0.07
N PHE A 357 4.20 -2.03 -0.46
CA PHE A 357 5.26 -1.32 0.24
C PHE A 357 5.11 0.18 0.00
N MET A 358 5.14 0.94 1.09
CA MET A 358 5.20 2.40 1.06
C MET A 358 6.57 2.81 1.58
N SER A 359 7.19 3.80 0.95
CA SER A 359 8.52 4.27 1.35
C SER A 359 8.64 5.75 1.12
N PHE A 360 9.55 6.37 1.84
CA PHE A 360 9.91 7.75 1.58
C PHE A 360 11.31 8.09 2.06
N THR A 361 11.84 9.13 1.44
CA THR A 361 13.09 9.81 1.75
C THR A 361 12.76 11.30 1.97
N PRO A 362 13.71 12.18 2.32
CA PRO A 362 13.43 13.61 2.46
C PRO A 362 12.86 14.28 1.19
N ASN A 363 13.08 13.71 0.01
CA ASN A 363 12.74 14.33 -1.27
C ASN A 363 11.87 13.46 -2.21
N LEU A 364 11.52 12.22 -1.80
CA LEU A 364 10.65 11.34 -2.58
C LEU A 364 9.73 10.53 -1.67
N VAL A 365 8.48 10.39 -2.07
CA VAL A 365 7.55 9.36 -1.60
C VAL A 365 7.31 8.40 -2.73
N ALA A 366 7.38 7.10 -2.45
CA ALA A 366 7.05 6.06 -3.40
C ALA A 366 6.11 5.03 -2.78
N GLY A 367 5.21 4.49 -3.60
CA GLY A 367 4.28 3.43 -3.24
C GLY A 367 4.24 2.38 -4.32
N CYS A 368 4.19 1.12 -3.89
CA CYS A 368 4.03 -0.02 -4.79
C CYS A 368 3.01 -1.01 -4.24
N TRP A 369 2.14 -1.45 -5.14
CA TRP A 369 1.29 -2.62 -4.97
C TRP A 369 1.66 -3.69 -5.99
N VAL A 370 1.57 -4.95 -5.59
CA VAL A 370 1.67 -6.12 -6.45
C VAL A 370 0.63 -7.15 -6.01
N GLY A 371 -0.04 -7.79 -6.95
CA GLY A 371 -1.03 -8.83 -6.68
C GLY A 371 -1.69 -9.36 -7.96
N GLY A 372 -2.66 -10.24 -7.82
CA GLY A 372 -3.46 -10.72 -8.93
C GLY A 372 -4.42 -9.66 -9.49
N GLU A 373 -4.94 -9.89 -10.69
CA GLU A 373 -6.05 -9.11 -11.22
C GLU A 373 -7.32 -9.29 -10.37
N GLU A 374 -7.57 -10.53 -9.94
CA GLU A 374 -8.56 -10.85 -8.91
C GLU A 374 -7.85 -11.17 -7.59
N ARG A 375 -8.52 -10.87 -6.46
CA ARG A 375 -7.98 -11.16 -5.12
C ARG A 375 -7.74 -12.64 -4.87
N SER A 376 -8.38 -13.53 -5.62
CA SER A 376 -8.19 -14.99 -5.59
C SER A 376 -6.96 -15.45 -6.37
N ILE A 377 -6.30 -14.57 -7.12
CA ILE A 377 -5.03 -14.88 -7.81
C ILE A 377 -3.90 -14.38 -6.93
N HIS A 378 -3.33 -15.28 -6.13
CA HIS A 378 -2.25 -14.95 -5.20
C HIS A 378 -1.40 -16.16 -4.85
N PHE A 379 -0.26 -15.90 -4.20
CA PHE A 379 0.55 -16.96 -3.63
C PHE A 379 -0.20 -17.62 -2.47
N ASP A 380 -0.27 -18.95 -2.46
CA ASP A 380 -0.85 -19.70 -1.36
C ASP A 380 0.08 -19.66 -0.12
N ARG A 381 1.38 -19.37 -0.33
CA ARG A 381 2.40 -19.31 0.73
C ARG A 381 2.95 -17.89 0.95
N MET A 382 3.16 -17.56 2.21
CA MET A 382 3.61 -16.22 2.64
C MET A 382 5.02 -15.84 2.16
N ALA A 383 5.92 -16.82 1.93
CA ALA A 383 7.33 -16.56 1.60
C ALA A 383 7.50 -15.57 0.44
N TYR A 384 6.71 -15.76 -0.62
CA TYR A 384 6.68 -14.89 -1.79
C TYR A 384 5.48 -13.93 -1.81
N GLY A 385 4.38 -14.27 -1.13
CA GLY A 385 3.14 -13.47 -1.10
C GLY A 385 3.14 -12.24 -0.17
N GLN A 386 4.17 -12.05 0.65
CA GLN A 386 4.24 -10.88 1.53
C GLN A 386 4.73 -9.61 0.81
N GLY A 387 4.30 -8.42 1.27
CA GLY A 387 4.73 -7.14 0.68
C GLY A 387 6.25 -6.91 0.66
N ALA A 388 6.98 -7.48 1.62
CA ALA A 388 8.44 -7.43 1.65
C ALA A 388 9.12 -8.26 0.54
N SER A 389 8.41 -9.21 -0.08
CA SER A 389 8.86 -10.04 -1.20
C SER A 389 8.30 -9.55 -2.53
N MET A 390 7.05 -9.09 -2.56
CA MET A 390 6.39 -8.66 -3.78
C MET A 390 6.74 -7.22 -4.17
N ALA A 391 6.48 -6.25 -3.29
CA ALA A 391 6.53 -4.83 -3.62
C ALA A 391 7.86 -4.15 -3.23
N LEU A 392 8.40 -4.42 -2.04
CA LEU A 392 9.61 -3.77 -1.53
C LEU A 392 10.80 -3.81 -2.50
N PRO A 393 11.11 -4.94 -3.18
CA PRO A 393 12.21 -4.99 -4.14
C PRO A 393 12.16 -3.94 -5.25
N ILE A 394 10.98 -3.61 -5.76
CA ILE A 394 10.81 -2.58 -6.80
C ILE A 394 11.30 -1.23 -6.29
N HIS A 395 11.04 -0.89 -5.02
CA HIS A 395 11.57 0.34 -4.41
C HIS A 395 13.08 0.32 -4.31
N GLY A 396 13.66 -0.79 -3.82
CA GLY A 396 15.10 -0.92 -3.67
C GLY A 396 15.84 -0.71 -5.00
N ILE A 397 15.37 -1.37 -6.06
CA ILE A 397 15.92 -1.26 -7.41
C ILE A 397 15.71 0.16 -7.98
N PHE A 398 14.52 0.74 -7.79
CA PHE A 398 14.22 2.10 -8.23
C PHE A 398 15.16 3.14 -7.61
N TYR A 399 15.33 3.11 -6.28
CA TYR A 399 16.24 4.04 -5.59
C TYR A 399 17.69 3.84 -6.02
N GLN A 400 18.16 2.60 -6.19
CA GLN A 400 19.52 2.34 -6.69
C GLN A 400 19.75 2.97 -8.06
N LYS A 401 18.78 2.86 -8.99
CA LYS A 401 18.90 3.45 -10.32
C LYS A 401 18.82 4.98 -10.27
N VAL A 402 17.90 5.54 -9.47
CA VAL A 402 17.77 7.00 -9.27
C VAL A 402 19.05 7.61 -8.69
N TYR A 403 19.63 6.98 -7.66
CA TYR A 403 20.85 7.50 -7.01
C TYR A 403 22.13 7.25 -7.82
N ALA A 404 22.12 6.30 -8.76
CA ALA A 404 23.22 6.11 -9.69
C ALA A 404 23.25 7.19 -10.79
N ASP A 405 22.11 7.80 -11.11
CA ASP A 405 22.00 8.87 -12.11
C ASP A 405 22.30 10.25 -11.49
N LYS A 406 23.52 10.73 -11.76
CA LYS A 406 23.98 12.04 -11.26
C LYS A 406 23.22 13.22 -11.86
N GLU A 407 22.57 13.07 -13.01
CA GLU A 407 21.83 14.16 -13.65
C GLU A 407 20.47 14.41 -12.97
N LEU A 408 19.99 13.47 -12.15
CA LEU A 408 18.77 13.60 -11.38
C LEU A 408 18.97 14.42 -10.08
N ASN A 409 20.21 14.60 -9.62
CA ASN A 409 20.55 15.28 -8.36
C ASN A 409 19.90 14.69 -7.09
N TYR A 410 19.51 13.41 -7.12
CA TYR A 410 19.10 12.66 -5.94
C TYR A 410 20.29 11.87 -5.38
N ASN A 411 20.38 11.76 -4.05
CA ASN A 411 21.49 11.09 -3.38
C ASN A 411 21.02 10.24 -2.20
N ASP A 412 21.85 9.26 -1.85
CA ASP A 412 21.61 8.33 -0.74
C ASP A 412 22.24 8.81 0.58
N ASN A 413 22.25 10.13 0.80
CA ASN A 413 22.75 10.74 2.04
C ASN A 413 21.81 11.81 2.61
N GLY A 414 20.59 11.90 2.08
CA GLY A 414 19.55 12.78 2.58
C GLY A 414 19.27 12.54 4.07
N LYS A 415 18.96 13.63 4.77
CA LYS A 415 18.55 13.64 6.18
C LYS A 415 17.22 14.34 6.32
N PHE A 416 16.36 13.85 7.20
CA PHE A 416 15.15 14.57 7.55
C PHE A 416 15.51 15.78 8.42
N GLU A 417 14.84 16.89 8.17
CA GLU A 417 14.97 18.10 8.98
C GLU A 417 14.14 17.93 10.26
N ILE A 418 14.79 17.47 11.33
CA ILE A 418 14.20 17.38 12.67
C ILE A 418 14.89 18.41 13.57
N PRO A 419 14.15 19.21 14.38
CA PRO A 419 14.73 20.18 15.29
C PRO A 419 15.80 19.58 16.20
N ALA A 420 16.90 20.30 16.38
CA ALA A 420 17.96 19.87 17.29
C ALA A 420 17.41 19.72 18.72
N GLY A 421 17.68 18.58 19.36
CA GLY A 421 17.20 18.27 20.71
C GLY A 421 15.76 17.76 20.78
N PHE A 422 15.07 17.57 19.65
CA PHE A 422 13.76 16.92 19.66
C PHE A 422 13.87 15.50 20.24
N ASN A 423 13.12 15.25 21.31
CA ASN A 423 13.03 13.94 21.93
C ASN A 423 11.67 13.31 21.60
N PRO A 424 11.61 12.24 20.77
CA PRO A 424 10.35 11.59 20.43
C PRO A 424 9.64 11.00 21.66
N CYS A 425 10.37 10.65 22.72
CA CYS A 425 9.83 10.10 23.97
C CYS A 425 9.36 11.15 24.98
N ALA A 426 9.49 12.44 24.70
CA ALA A 426 9.11 13.47 25.68
C ALA A 426 7.61 13.32 26.05
N GLY A 427 7.32 13.24 27.35
CA GLY A 427 5.96 13.09 27.87
C GLY A 427 5.49 11.64 28.10
N SER A 428 6.36 10.63 27.99
CA SER A 428 6.02 9.22 28.19
C SER A 428 5.49 8.86 29.59
N GLU A 429 5.65 9.76 30.56
CA GLU A 429 5.20 9.56 31.95
C GLU A 429 3.67 9.47 32.07
N ARG A 430 2.90 10.05 31.13
CA ARG A 430 1.43 10.14 31.23
C ARG A 430 0.69 8.81 31.05
N TYR A 431 1.34 7.78 30.48
CA TYR A 431 0.74 6.48 30.18
C TYR A 431 1.48 5.30 30.86
N SER A 432 2.33 5.57 31.86
CA SER A 432 2.86 4.50 32.71
C SER A 432 1.76 3.97 33.64
N SER A 433 1.84 2.70 34.05
CA SER A 433 0.94 2.13 35.06
C SER A 433 0.95 2.92 36.37
N ASP A 434 2.06 3.60 36.64
CA ASP A 434 2.36 4.24 37.92
C ASP A 434 1.76 5.67 37.97
N PHE A 435 1.54 6.30 36.80
CA PHE A 435 0.98 7.66 36.72
C PHE A 435 -0.44 7.78 37.27
N TYR A 436 -1.24 6.72 37.14
CA TYR A 436 -2.59 6.65 37.71
C TYR A 436 -2.61 6.20 39.17
N GLN A 437 -1.50 5.68 39.72
CA GLN A 437 -1.40 5.35 41.14
C GLN A 437 -1.07 6.58 42.00
N ASP A 438 -0.31 7.53 41.46
CA ASP A 438 0.16 8.71 42.22
C ASP A 438 -0.81 9.92 42.20
N ASN A 439 -1.85 9.90 41.36
CA ASN A 439 -2.76 11.05 41.14
C ASN A 439 -4.23 10.80 41.49
N ASP A 440 -4.58 9.68 42.13
CA ASP A 440 -5.92 9.56 42.72
C ASP A 440 -6.01 10.51 43.93
N PRO A 441 -6.93 11.49 43.94
CA PRO A 441 -7.19 12.23 45.16
C PRO A 441 -7.68 11.23 46.20
N VAL A 442 -7.05 11.22 47.38
CA VAL A 442 -7.61 10.58 48.57
C VAL A 442 -8.95 11.26 48.83
N ILE A 443 -10.04 10.63 48.40
CA ILE A 443 -11.38 11.01 48.81
C ILE A 443 -11.49 10.55 50.26
N GLU A 444 -11.20 11.45 51.21
CA GLU A 444 -11.68 11.29 52.57
C GLU A 444 -13.22 11.28 52.48
N ASN A 445 -13.81 10.12 52.75
CA ASN A 445 -15.25 9.96 52.87
C ASN A 445 -15.74 10.80 54.06
N GLU A 446 -16.22 12.01 53.82
CA GLU A 446 -17.21 12.62 54.70
C GLU A 446 -18.56 11.92 54.43
N GLY A 447 -19.05 11.23 55.45
CA GLY A 447 -20.30 10.48 55.40
C GLY A 447 -21.52 11.40 55.25
N ILE A 448 -22.55 10.90 54.58
CA ILE A 448 -23.84 11.56 54.33
C ILE A 448 -24.61 11.96 55.60
N ASP A 449 -24.14 11.57 56.78
CA ASP A 449 -24.82 11.81 58.07
C ASP A 449 -24.63 13.24 58.62
N ASP A 450 -23.70 14.03 58.09
CA ASP A 450 -23.45 15.42 58.53
C ASP A 450 -24.29 16.49 57.78
N ILE A 451 -25.18 16.09 56.88
CA ILE A 451 -26.03 17.02 56.10
C ILE A 451 -27.41 17.25 56.75
N PHE A 452 -27.76 16.51 57.80
CA PHE A 452 -29.08 16.60 58.46
C PHE A 452 -29.05 16.72 60.00
N ASN A 453 -28.17 17.54 60.56
CA ASN A 453 -28.31 18.05 61.94
C ASN A 453 -28.04 19.55 62.05
#